data_AF-A0A7G9W3N5-F1
#
_entry.id   AF-A0A7G9W3N5-F1
#
_cell.length_a   1.000
_cell.length_b   1.000
_cell.length_c   1.000
_cell.angle_alpha   90.00
_cell.angle_beta   90.00
_cell.angle_gamma   90.00
#
_symmetry.space_group_name_H-M   'P 1'
#
loop_
_entity.id
_entity.type
_entity.pdbx_description
1 polymer ?
#
loop_
_entity_poly.entity_id
_entity_poly.type
_entity_poly.pdbx_seq_one_letter_code
_entity_poly.pdbx_strand_id
1 'polypeptide(L)'
;MNQVIDYIMSLTNLYGLVHKDKVLEICNIQNDEKIDLEVIDKIMKEAPEMLAKNFVEINGDYFVSETIMEFDEFETQLMQRKGKPFYIPKKEELLKYKNETYFEVPKEYEDLLSYIANNLTDGDEHFAEILCEDIQGICQFAFSVSTIFDIFNRNEISFKSEKQISELMELVMKLANNTRLWENNGHTPNEIFEKIEKPNLRPLPKERFPGFMNFEEMDTTNKKSGPKKVGRNEPCPCDSGKKYKKCCGK
;
A
#
# COMPACT_ATOMS: atom_id res chain seq x y z
N MET A 1 24.76 -24.57 -0.11
CA MET A 1 23.48 -24.83 0.60
C MET A 1 23.08 -23.63 1.46
N ASN A 2 23.89 -23.18 2.42
CA ASN A 2 23.57 -22.01 3.26
C ASN A 2 23.25 -20.75 2.44
N GLN A 3 23.99 -20.48 1.37
CA GLN A 3 23.71 -19.33 0.51
C GLN A 3 22.30 -19.39 -0.13
N VAL A 4 21.83 -20.57 -0.56
CA VAL A 4 20.49 -20.71 -1.17
C VAL A 4 19.40 -20.48 -0.12
N ILE A 5 19.64 -20.90 1.13
CA ILE A 5 18.74 -20.62 2.26
C ILE A 5 18.66 -19.11 2.52
N ASP A 6 19.79 -18.40 2.48
CA ASP A 6 19.80 -16.94 2.62
C ASP A 6 18.97 -16.25 1.52
N TYR A 7 19.05 -16.76 0.28
CA TYR A 7 18.19 -16.31 -0.81
C TYR A 7 16.71 -16.59 -0.55
N ILE A 8 16.36 -17.80 -0.12
CA ILE A 8 14.98 -18.17 0.20
C ILE A 8 14.40 -17.23 1.25
N MET A 9 15.10 -17.03 2.37
CA MET A 9 14.67 -16.11 3.43
C MET A 9 14.49 -14.69 2.92
N SER A 10 15.50 -14.17 2.20
CA SER A 10 15.46 -12.80 1.67
C SER A 10 14.31 -12.58 0.68
N LEU A 11 14.08 -13.55 -0.21
CA LEU A 11 13.02 -13.49 -1.22
C LEU A 11 11.63 -13.65 -0.59
N THR A 12 11.49 -14.52 0.42
CA THR A 12 10.23 -14.63 1.18
C THR A 12 9.92 -13.33 1.91
N ASN A 13 10.89 -12.70 2.57
CA ASN A 13 10.67 -11.44 3.27
C ASN A 13 10.34 -10.28 2.30
N LEU A 14 10.94 -10.25 1.11
CA LEU A 14 10.66 -9.22 0.10
C LEU A 14 9.32 -9.43 -0.64
N TYR A 15 8.90 -10.68 -0.88
CA TYR A 15 7.73 -10.99 -1.73
C TYR A 15 6.54 -11.58 -0.98
N GLY A 16 6.68 -11.88 0.31
CA GLY A 16 5.74 -12.61 1.14
C GLY A 16 5.66 -14.10 0.80
N LEU A 17 5.65 -14.44 -0.49
CA LEU A 17 5.75 -15.81 -0.99
C LEU A 17 6.53 -15.84 -2.31
N VAL A 18 7.24 -16.94 -2.55
CA VAL A 18 8.05 -17.11 -3.75
C VAL A 18 8.06 -18.56 -4.22
N HIS A 19 7.80 -18.78 -5.51
CA HIS A 19 7.87 -20.11 -6.13
C HIS A 19 9.33 -20.58 -6.24
N LYS A 20 9.58 -21.88 -6.07
CA LYS A 20 10.93 -22.46 -6.16
C LYS A 20 11.67 -22.12 -7.45
N ASP A 21 10.97 -22.04 -8.59
CA ASP A 21 11.58 -21.66 -9.87
C ASP A 21 12.08 -20.20 -9.88
N LYS A 22 11.37 -19.30 -9.17
CA LYS A 22 11.79 -17.90 -9.06
C LYS A 22 13.01 -17.77 -8.14
N VAL A 23 13.08 -18.57 -7.08
CA VAL A 23 14.29 -18.69 -6.25
C VAL A 23 15.47 -19.15 -7.10
N LEU A 24 15.29 -20.20 -7.92
CA LEU A 24 16.31 -20.72 -8.84
C LEU A 24 16.80 -19.64 -9.80
N GLU A 25 15.87 -18.96 -10.46
CA GLU A 25 16.16 -17.90 -11.43
C GLU A 25 16.99 -16.78 -10.81
N ILE A 26 16.57 -16.24 -9.66
CA ILE A 26 17.28 -15.11 -9.02
C ILE A 26 18.64 -15.55 -8.48
N CYS A 27 18.73 -16.73 -7.86
CA CYS A 27 20.01 -17.32 -7.44
C CYS A 27 20.97 -17.41 -8.63
N ASN A 28 20.50 -17.94 -9.76
CA ASN A 28 21.34 -18.16 -10.93
C ASN A 28 21.68 -16.86 -11.67
N ILE A 29 20.82 -15.83 -11.67
CA ILE A 29 21.16 -14.54 -12.29
C ILE A 29 22.23 -13.80 -11.48
N GLN A 30 22.21 -13.91 -10.15
CA GLN A 30 23.07 -13.13 -9.26
C GLN A 30 24.39 -13.82 -8.85
N ASN A 31 24.63 -15.05 -9.29
CA ASN A 31 25.83 -15.80 -8.95
C ASN A 31 26.48 -16.39 -10.20
N ASP A 32 27.82 -16.41 -10.23
CA ASP A 32 28.56 -17.03 -11.33
C ASP A 32 28.35 -18.55 -11.37
N GLU A 33 28.46 -19.19 -10.20
CA GLU A 33 28.13 -20.60 -10.01
C GLU A 33 26.61 -20.78 -10.04
N LYS A 34 26.14 -21.63 -10.96
CA LYS A 34 24.73 -21.94 -11.12
C LYS A 34 24.39 -23.17 -10.28
N ILE A 35 23.18 -23.19 -9.76
CA ILE A 35 22.59 -24.36 -9.10
C ILE A 35 21.50 -24.96 -9.99
N ASP A 36 21.23 -26.24 -9.77
CA ASP A 36 20.11 -26.95 -10.37
C ASP A 36 18.89 -26.95 -9.45
N LEU A 37 17.71 -27.16 -10.03
CA LEU A 37 16.45 -27.21 -9.28
C LEU A 37 16.46 -28.28 -8.17
N GLU A 38 17.19 -29.38 -8.37
CA GLU A 38 17.37 -30.45 -7.38
C GLU A 38 17.89 -29.95 -6.03
N VAL A 39 18.70 -28.88 -6.03
CA VAL A 39 19.20 -28.27 -4.79
C VAL A 39 18.05 -27.66 -3.99
N ILE A 40 17.10 -27.01 -4.67
CA ILE A 40 15.94 -26.38 -4.03
C ILE A 40 14.94 -27.45 -3.61
N ASP A 41 14.65 -28.43 -4.46
CA ASP A 41 13.76 -29.55 -4.12
C ASP A 41 14.27 -30.31 -2.89
N LYS A 42 15.59 -30.47 -2.76
CA LYS A 42 16.21 -31.05 -1.56
C LYS A 42 15.94 -30.20 -0.32
N ILE A 43 16.10 -28.89 -0.39
CA ILE A 43 15.80 -27.97 0.73
C ILE A 43 14.32 -28.05 1.11
N MET A 44 13.41 -28.10 0.12
CA MET A 44 11.97 -28.21 0.39
C MET A 44 11.62 -29.54 1.08
N LYS A 45 12.25 -30.64 0.67
CA LYS A 45 12.04 -31.95 1.27
C LYS A 45 12.64 -32.06 2.68
N GLU A 46 13.83 -31.52 2.89
CA GLU A 46 14.53 -31.57 4.17
C GLU A 46 13.94 -30.58 5.19
N ALA A 47 13.30 -29.50 4.70
CA ALA A 47 12.73 -28.42 5.49
C ALA A 47 13.64 -27.99 6.66
N PRO A 48 14.85 -27.44 6.38
CA PRO A 48 15.80 -27.07 7.42
C PRO A 48 15.16 -26.18 8.49
N GLU A 49 15.43 -26.48 9.77
CA GLU A 49 14.89 -25.74 10.93
C GLU A 49 15.15 -24.21 10.84
N MET A 50 16.22 -23.81 10.15
CA MET A 50 16.56 -22.41 9.90
C MET A 50 15.45 -21.67 9.14
N LEU A 51 14.70 -22.31 8.24
CA LEU A 51 13.58 -21.66 7.54
C LEU A 51 12.46 -21.30 8.52
N ALA A 52 12.01 -22.27 9.32
CA ALA A 52 10.97 -22.04 10.34
C ALA A 52 11.40 -21.02 11.40
N LYS A 53 12.68 -21.04 11.82
CA LYS A 53 13.24 -20.03 12.75
C LYS A 53 13.24 -18.60 12.20
N ASN A 54 13.07 -18.43 10.90
CA ASN A 54 12.96 -17.14 10.24
C ASN A 54 11.60 -17.02 9.52
N PHE A 55 10.56 -17.64 10.09
CA PHE A 55 9.16 -17.48 9.68
C PHE A 55 8.90 -17.81 8.21
N VAL A 56 9.65 -18.77 7.65
CA VAL A 56 9.42 -19.30 6.29
C VAL A 56 8.84 -20.71 6.37
N GLU A 57 7.62 -20.84 5.86
CA GLU A 57 6.92 -22.10 5.64
C GLU A 57 7.06 -22.59 4.20
N ILE A 58 6.82 -23.88 3.99
CA ILE A 58 6.78 -24.51 2.67
C ILE A 58 5.34 -24.94 2.38
N ASN A 59 4.75 -24.39 1.32
CA ASN A 59 3.41 -24.72 0.86
C ASN A 59 3.43 -25.13 -0.62
N GLY A 60 3.35 -26.43 -0.91
CA GLY A 60 3.53 -26.95 -2.26
C GLY A 60 4.91 -26.60 -2.83
N ASP A 61 4.93 -25.93 -3.98
CA ASP A 61 6.17 -25.45 -4.64
C ASP A 61 6.57 -24.02 -4.23
N TYR A 62 6.00 -23.49 -3.14
CA TYR A 62 6.27 -22.15 -2.63
C TYR A 62 6.97 -22.16 -1.27
N PHE A 63 7.85 -21.18 -1.09
CA PHE A 63 8.26 -20.69 0.22
C PHE A 63 7.36 -19.50 0.58
N VAL A 64 6.83 -19.47 1.78
CA VAL A 64 5.77 -18.55 2.19
C VAL A 64 6.07 -18.00 3.58
N SER A 65 5.85 -16.71 3.79
CA SER A 65 5.91 -16.08 5.11
C SER A 65 4.86 -16.71 6.02
N GLU A 66 5.24 -17.06 7.26
CA GLU A 66 4.36 -17.62 8.29
C GLU A 66 3.08 -16.76 8.45
N THR A 67 3.22 -15.44 8.48
CA THR A 67 2.11 -14.48 8.53
C THR A 67 1.04 -14.73 7.45
N ILE A 68 1.43 -15.00 6.19
CA ILE A 68 0.44 -15.27 5.12
C ILE A 68 -0.33 -16.56 5.39
N MET A 69 0.35 -17.58 5.95
CA MET A 69 -0.27 -18.86 6.29
C MET A 69 -1.19 -18.71 7.50
N GLU A 70 -0.78 -17.97 8.52
CA GLU A 70 -1.58 -17.71 9.73
C GLU A 70 -2.89 -16.97 9.43
N PHE A 71 -2.87 -16.03 8.50
CA PHE A 71 -4.05 -15.25 8.10
C PHE A 71 -4.84 -15.87 6.92
N ASP A 72 -4.47 -17.07 6.45
CA ASP A 72 -5.11 -17.77 5.31
C ASP A 72 -5.16 -16.91 4.02
N GLU A 73 -4.08 -16.15 3.76
CA GLU A 73 -4.01 -15.18 2.66
C GLU A 73 -3.28 -15.71 1.42
N PHE A 74 -2.84 -16.96 1.42
CA PHE A 74 -2.01 -17.52 0.33
C PHE A 74 -2.64 -17.34 -1.06
N GLU A 75 -3.91 -17.72 -1.23
CA GLU A 75 -4.64 -17.59 -2.50
C GLU A 75 -4.91 -16.13 -2.87
N THR A 76 -5.24 -15.29 -1.88
CA THR A 76 -5.45 -13.85 -2.07
C THR A 76 -4.18 -13.18 -2.59
N GLN A 77 -3.03 -13.51 -1.98
CA GLN A 77 -1.72 -12.99 -2.36
C GLN A 77 -1.33 -13.42 -3.78
N LEU A 78 -1.59 -14.68 -4.16
CA LEU A 78 -1.38 -15.15 -5.54
C LEU A 78 -2.28 -14.42 -6.55
N MET A 79 -3.52 -14.13 -6.18
CA MET A 79 -4.45 -13.40 -7.04
C MET A 79 -4.02 -11.95 -7.26
N GLN A 80 -3.65 -11.23 -6.20
CA GLN A 80 -3.32 -9.81 -6.25
C GLN A 80 -2.04 -9.51 -7.06
N ARG A 81 -1.08 -10.43 -7.05
CA ARG A 81 0.21 -10.26 -7.76
C ARG A 81 0.17 -10.66 -9.23
N LYS A 82 -0.93 -11.25 -9.69
CA LYS A 82 -1.05 -11.79 -11.05
C LYS A 82 -0.78 -10.73 -12.11
N GLY A 83 0.16 -10.99 -12.99
CA GLY A 83 0.54 -10.09 -14.09
C GLY A 83 1.49 -8.95 -13.70
N LYS A 84 1.87 -8.83 -12.42
CA LYS A 84 2.87 -7.86 -11.97
C LYS A 84 4.28 -8.48 -12.08
N PRO A 85 5.29 -7.74 -12.58
CA PRO A 85 6.67 -8.22 -12.63
C PRO A 85 7.27 -8.30 -11.22
N PHE A 86 8.39 -9.01 -11.08
CA PHE A 86 9.14 -9.02 -9.84
C PHE A 86 10.15 -7.87 -9.79
N TYR A 87 10.22 -7.20 -8.64
CA TYR A 87 11.34 -6.32 -8.32
C TYR A 87 12.54 -7.17 -7.92
N ILE A 88 13.60 -7.16 -8.73
CA ILE A 88 14.84 -7.90 -8.43
C ILE A 88 15.93 -6.88 -8.09
N PRO A 89 16.20 -6.63 -6.79
CA PRO A 89 17.29 -5.74 -6.40
C PRO A 89 18.66 -6.38 -6.66
N LYS A 90 19.74 -5.60 -6.53
CA LYS A 90 21.11 -6.14 -6.57
C LYS A 90 21.32 -7.14 -5.43
N LYS A 91 22.27 -8.05 -5.59
CA LYS A 91 22.55 -9.11 -4.62
C LYS A 91 22.79 -8.59 -3.20
N GLU A 92 23.62 -7.55 -3.06
CA GLU A 92 23.95 -6.99 -1.75
C GLU A 92 22.72 -6.40 -1.05
N GLU A 93 21.81 -5.83 -1.83
CA GLU A 93 20.56 -5.25 -1.34
C GLU A 93 19.55 -6.34 -0.99
N LEU A 94 19.38 -7.34 -1.87
CA LEU A 94 18.49 -8.47 -1.63
C LEU A 94 18.83 -9.16 -0.31
N LEU A 95 20.11 -9.44 -0.06
CA LEU A 95 20.52 -10.19 1.13
C LEU A 95 20.32 -9.43 2.45
N LYS A 96 20.03 -8.12 2.43
CA LYS A 96 19.62 -7.39 3.64
C LYS A 96 18.25 -7.85 4.16
N TYR A 97 17.36 -8.24 3.25
CA TYR A 97 16.05 -8.83 3.59
C TYR A 97 16.15 -10.17 4.30
N LYS A 98 17.34 -10.77 4.43
CA LYS A 98 17.55 -11.89 5.34
C LYS A 98 17.14 -11.53 6.78
N ASN A 99 17.37 -10.28 7.19
CA ASN A 99 16.80 -9.75 8.42
C ASN A 99 15.33 -9.40 8.19
N GLU A 100 14.42 -10.03 8.91
CA GLU A 100 12.98 -9.80 8.78
C GLU A 100 12.54 -8.38 9.14
N THR A 101 13.28 -7.69 10.02
CA THR A 101 12.98 -6.31 10.42
C THR A 101 13.56 -5.29 9.45
N TYR A 102 14.28 -5.74 8.42
CA TYR A 102 14.86 -4.85 7.43
C TYR A 102 13.79 -4.27 6.50
N PHE A 103 13.85 -2.94 6.32
CA PHE A 103 13.14 -2.23 5.26
C PHE A 103 14.08 -1.22 4.59
N GLU A 104 13.81 -0.91 3.33
CA GLU A 104 14.50 0.18 2.63
C GLU A 104 14.12 1.52 3.28
N VAL A 105 15.10 2.40 3.51
CA VAL A 105 14.88 3.75 4.04
C VAL A 105 14.92 4.75 2.89
N PRO A 106 13.78 5.04 2.23
CA PRO A 106 13.72 6.04 1.18
C PRO A 106 13.74 7.44 1.77
N LYS A 107 13.94 8.44 0.92
CA LYS A 107 13.88 9.85 1.32
C LYS A 107 12.55 10.21 1.99
N GLU A 108 11.45 9.61 1.54
CA GLU A 108 10.11 9.83 2.11
C GLU A 108 10.01 9.39 3.58
N TYR A 109 10.77 8.37 3.99
CA TYR A 109 10.87 7.96 5.39
C TYR A 109 11.63 9.04 6.19
N GLU A 110 12.77 9.51 5.69
CA GLU A 110 13.57 10.54 6.34
C GLU A 110 12.80 11.88 6.48
N ASP A 111 12.05 12.24 5.43
CA ASP A 111 11.19 13.43 5.41
C ASP A 111 10.06 13.32 6.45
N LEU A 112 9.44 12.13 6.58
CA LEU A 112 8.41 11.87 7.61
C LEU A 112 8.99 11.88 9.02
N LEU A 113 10.10 11.18 9.25
CA LEU A 113 10.80 11.13 10.53
C LEU A 113 11.17 12.54 11.01
N SER A 114 11.77 13.33 10.11
CA SER A 114 12.12 14.73 10.38
C SER A 114 10.90 15.57 10.75
N TYR A 115 9.76 15.34 10.08
CA TYR A 115 8.53 16.06 10.42
C TYR A 115 7.99 15.66 11.80
N ILE A 116 7.94 14.36 12.11
CA ILE A 116 7.48 13.85 13.42
C ILE A 116 8.35 14.42 14.54
N ALA A 117 9.68 14.32 14.41
CA ALA A 117 10.64 14.81 15.40
C ALA A 117 10.44 16.30 15.70
N ASN A 118 10.36 17.13 14.65
CA ASN A 118 10.34 18.58 14.82
C ASN A 118 8.96 19.15 15.20
N ASN A 119 7.87 18.44 14.89
CA ASN A 119 6.52 19.01 15.00
C ASN A 119 5.59 18.28 15.97
N LEU A 120 5.89 17.01 16.29
CA LEU A 120 4.99 16.14 17.06
C LEU A 120 5.60 15.62 18.36
N THR A 121 6.93 15.49 18.46
CA THR A 121 7.61 14.91 19.65
C THR A 121 8.51 15.90 20.39
N ASP A 122 8.35 17.21 20.16
CA ASP A 122 9.16 18.27 20.78
C ASP A 122 10.69 18.07 20.64
N GLY A 123 11.11 17.43 19.55
CA GLY A 123 12.52 17.14 19.26
C GLY A 123 13.06 15.83 19.84
N ASP A 124 12.21 14.98 20.44
CA ASP A 124 12.61 13.63 20.84
C ASP A 124 12.79 12.74 19.59
N GLU A 125 14.05 12.58 19.17
CA GLU A 125 14.44 11.81 17.98
C GLU A 125 14.16 10.32 18.13
N HIS A 126 14.39 9.75 19.31
CA HIS A 126 14.19 8.31 19.53
C HIS A 126 12.70 7.96 19.49
N PHE A 127 11.86 8.78 20.13
CA PHE A 127 10.42 8.57 20.07
C PHE A 127 9.87 8.80 18.66
N ALA A 128 10.40 9.80 17.93
CA ALA A 128 10.02 10.01 16.54
C ALA A 128 10.39 8.83 15.63
N GLU A 129 11.55 8.21 15.86
CA GLU A 129 11.99 7.01 15.15
C GLU A 129 11.00 5.86 15.38
N ILE A 130 10.63 5.57 16.63
CA ILE A 130 9.64 4.54 16.97
C ILE A 130 8.31 4.77 16.23
N LEU A 131 7.79 6.00 16.27
CA LEU A 131 6.53 6.33 15.58
C LEU A 131 6.64 6.18 14.06
N CYS A 132 7.79 6.55 13.49
CA CYS A 132 8.03 6.46 12.05
C CYS A 132 8.17 5.00 11.60
N GLU A 133 8.85 4.16 12.39
CA GLU A 133 8.93 2.71 12.16
C GLU A 133 7.55 2.04 12.24
N ASP A 134 6.73 2.41 13.23
CA ASP A 134 5.34 1.92 13.34
C ASP A 134 4.51 2.28 12.10
N ILE A 135 4.62 3.53 11.62
CA ILE A 135 3.95 3.98 10.40
C ILE A 135 4.47 3.23 9.18
N GLN A 136 5.79 3.00 9.08
CA GLN A 136 6.40 2.22 8.00
C GLN A 136 5.85 0.79 7.98
N GLY A 137 5.73 0.14 9.14
CA GLY A 137 5.12 -1.18 9.26
C GLY A 137 3.66 -1.20 8.79
N ILE A 138 2.86 -0.19 9.16
CA ILE A 138 1.49 -0.04 8.66
C ILE A 138 1.48 0.12 7.14
N CYS A 139 2.38 0.92 6.57
CA CYS A 139 2.49 1.11 5.13
C CYS A 139 2.81 -0.19 4.39
N GLN A 140 3.58 -1.10 5.00
CA GLN A 140 4.01 -2.35 4.39
C GLN A 140 2.94 -3.45 4.41
N PHE A 141 2.14 -3.56 5.48
CA PHE A 141 1.29 -4.74 5.70
C PHE A 141 -0.21 -4.47 5.74
N ALA A 142 -0.65 -3.37 6.36
CA ALA A 142 -2.07 -3.16 6.66
C ALA A 142 -2.43 -1.67 6.60
N PHE A 143 -2.11 -1.03 5.47
CA PHE A 143 -2.25 0.42 5.37
C PHE A 143 -3.71 0.85 5.54
N SER A 144 -3.95 1.62 6.60
CA SER A 144 -5.20 2.30 6.83
C SER A 144 -4.95 3.61 7.55
N VAL A 145 -5.57 4.66 7.05
CA VAL A 145 -5.53 5.99 7.68
C VAL A 145 -6.04 5.93 9.13
N SER A 146 -7.01 5.07 9.43
CA SER A 146 -7.49 4.91 10.81
C SER A 146 -6.39 4.38 11.73
N THR A 147 -5.63 3.37 11.28
CA THR A 147 -4.55 2.77 12.06
C THR A 147 -3.39 3.75 12.26
N ILE A 148 -3.12 4.61 11.26
CA ILE A 148 -2.17 5.71 11.40
C ILE A 148 -2.60 6.64 12.54
N PHE A 149 -3.87 7.06 12.59
CA PHE A 149 -4.37 7.90 13.69
C PHE A 149 -4.35 7.20 15.04
N ASP A 150 -4.58 5.88 15.06
CA ASP A 150 -4.51 5.10 16.30
C ASP A 150 -3.13 5.11 16.94
N ILE A 151 -2.04 5.15 16.15
CA ILE A 151 -0.68 5.33 16.68
C ILE A 151 -0.61 6.63 17.50
N PHE A 152 -0.99 7.76 16.90
CA PHE A 152 -0.90 9.05 17.56
C PHE A 152 -1.82 9.14 18.78
N ASN A 153 -3.03 8.58 18.69
CA ASN A 153 -3.98 8.55 19.80
C ASN A 153 -3.47 7.73 20.99
N ARG A 154 -2.90 6.54 20.75
CA ARG A 154 -2.35 5.66 21.80
C ARG A 154 -1.12 6.26 22.49
N ASN A 155 -0.38 7.08 21.75
CA ASN A 155 0.79 7.79 22.23
C ASN A 155 0.46 9.19 22.79
N GLU A 156 -0.82 9.52 22.93
CA GLU A 156 -1.32 10.79 23.47
C GLU A 156 -0.84 12.04 22.71
N ILE A 157 -0.49 11.89 21.43
CA ILE A 157 -0.03 12.98 20.56
C ILE A 157 -1.24 13.76 20.04
N SER A 158 -1.33 15.02 20.43
CA SER A 158 -2.39 15.94 19.98
C SER A 158 -1.93 16.83 18.84
N PHE A 159 -2.75 16.91 17.79
CA PHE A 159 -2.51 17.82 16.67
C PHE A 159 -2.96 19.25 17.01
N LYS A 160 -2.13 20.24 16.63
CA LYS A 160 -2.37 21.67 16.87
C LYS A 160 -3.37 22.27 15.89
N SER A 161 -3.57 21.65 14.72
CA SER A 161 -4.50 22.13 13.68
C SER A 161 -4.79 21.08 12.61
N GLU A 162 -5.88 21.26 11.86
CA GLU A 162 -6.18 20.47 10.65
C GLU A 162 -5.07 20.56 9.59
N LYS A 163 -4.36 21.69 9.53
CA LYS A 163 -3.22 21.87 8.63
C LYS A 163 -2.09 20.89 8.97
N GLN A 164 -1.77 20.74 10.26
CA GLN A 164 -0.73 19.82 10.72
C GLN A 164 -1.08 18.35 10.40
N ILE A 165 -2.37 18.00 10.50
CA ILE A 165 -2.87 16.69 10.08
C ILE A 165 -2.68 16.50 8.58
N SER A 166 -3.03 17.51 7.78
CA SER A 166 -2.91 17.45 6.32
C SER A 166 -1.45 17.29 5.87
N GLU A 167 -0.53 18.06 6.48
CA GLU A 167 0.91 17.97 6.23
C GLU A 167 1.48 16.59 6.60
N LEU A 168 1.09 16.04 7.76
CA LEU A 168 1.46 14.69 8.17
C LEU A 168 0.95 13.65 7.16
N MET A 169 -0.34 13.72 6.81
CA MET A 169 -0.95 12.72 5.92
C MET A 169 -0.36 12.77 4.51
N GLU A 170 0.05 13.94 4.02
CA GLU A 170 0.78 14.04 2.76
C GLU A 170 2.10 13.25 2.80
N LEU A 171 2.86 13.37 3.90
CA LEU A 171 4.12 12.63 4.09
C LEU A 171 3.88 11.13 4.24
N VAL A 172 2.88 10.73 5.02
CA VAL A 172 2.47 9.32 5.16
C VAL A 172 2.10 8.72 3.81
N MET A 173 1.33 9.44 2.98
CA MET A 173 0.96 8.95 1.64
C MET A 173 2.17 8.88 0.70
N LYS A 174 3.13 9.79 0.80
CA LYS A 174 4.38 9.71 0.03
C LYS A 174 5.19 8.49 0.44
N LEU A 175 5.31 8.20 1.73
CA LEU A 175 5.96 6.99 2.23
C LEU A 175 5.24 5.74 1.73
N ALA A 176 3.92 5.63 1.95
CA ALA A 176 3.13 4.48 1.53
C ALA A 176 3.26 4.16 0.03
N ASN A 177 3.28 5.19 -0.83
CA ASN A 177 3.44 5.00 -2.27
C ASN A 177 4.87 4.60 -2.71
N ASN A 178 5.86 4.73 -1.82
CA ASN A 178 7.26 4.36 -2.02
C ASN A 178 7.70 3.19 -1.13
N THR A 179 6.79 2.55 -0.40
CA THR A 179 7.06 1.33 0.37
C THR A 179 6.88 0.09 -0.49
N ARG A 180 7.76 -0.90 -0.32
CA ARG A 180 7.76 -2.18 -1.02
C ARG A 180 6.61 -3.05 -0.51
N LEU A 181 5.81 -3.62 -1.41
CA LEU A 181 4.63 -4.42 -1.04
C LEU A 181 4.70 -5.85 -1.60
N TRP A 182 4.22 -6.82 -0.83
CA TRP A 182 4.19 -8.24 -1.19
C TRP A 182 3.27 -8.51 -2.38
N GLU A 183 2.08 -7.94 -2.37
CA GLU A 183 1.08 -8.04 -3.45
C GLU A 183 1.55 -7.40 -4.78
N ASN A 184 2.64 -6.64 -4.73
CA ASN A 184 3.32 -6.02 -5.86
C ASN A 184 4.61 -6.74 -6.27
N ASN A 185 4.86 -7.96 -5.76
CA ASN A 185 6.09 -8.72 -5.99
C ASN A 185 7.36 -7.88 -5.67
N GLY A 186 7.31 -7.14 -4.55
CA GLY A 186 8.40 -6.28 -4.09
C GLY A 186 8.51 -4.95 -4.83
N HIS A 187 7.57 -4.58 -5.71
CA HIS A 187 7.50 -3.20 -6.23
C HIS A 187 6.78 -2.27 -5.25
N THR A 188 7.09 -0.98 -5.31
CA THR A 188 6.28 0.06 -4.66
C THR A 188 5.04 0.38 -5.50
N PRO A 189 3.97 0.94 -4.91
CA PRO A 189 2.82 1.44 -5.67
C PRO A 189 3.22 2.39 -6.82
N ASN A 190 4.13 3.33 -6.57
CA ASN A 190 4.62 4.24 -7.61
C ASN A 190 5.31 3.52 -8.77
N GLU A 191 6.13 2.50 -8.47
CA GLU A 191 6.80 1.73 -9.52
C GLU A 191 5.82 0.89 -10.36
N ILE A 192 4.79 0.30 -9.72
CA ILE A 192 3.71 -0.40 -10.43
C ILE A 192 2.94 0.58 -11.32
N PHE A 193 2.59 1.74 -10.79
CA PHE A 193 1.90 2.79 -11.54
C PHE A 193 2.70 3.20 -12.78
N GLU A 194 3.98 3.53 -12.63
CA GLU A 194 4.82 3.99 -13.74
C GLU A 194 5.05 2.90 -14.80
N LYS A 195 5.23 1.63 -14.38
CA LYS A 195 5.53 0.53 -15.31
C LYS A 195 4.30 -0.05 -16.00
N ILE A 196 3.17 -0.12 -15.31
CA ILE A 196 2.01 -0.90 -15.74
C ILE A 196 0.81 0.00 -16.03
N GLU A 197 0.45 0.89 -15.11
CA GLU A 197 -0.83 1.61 -15.20
C GLU A 197 -0.73 2.82 -16.13
N LYS A 198 0.32 3.63 -15.96
CA LYS A 198 0.54 4.88 -16.69
C LYS A 198 0.58 4.73 -18.21
N PRO A 199 1.23 3.70 -18.80
CA PRO A 199 1.17 3.47 -20.24
C PRO A 199 -0.25 3.16 -20.77
N ASN A 200 -1.12 2.65 -19.91
CA ASN A 200 -2.50 2.29 -20.24
C ASN A 200 -3.51 3.42 -19.95
N LEU A 201 -3.06 4.52 -19.32
CA LEU A 201 -3.92 5.67 -19.05
C LEU A 201 -4.28 6.38 -20.35
N ARG A 202 -5.56 6.69 -20.49
CA ARG A 202 -6.01 7.61 -21.54
C ARG A 202 -5.68 9.04 -21.11
N PRO A 203 -5.28 9.91 -22.05
CA PRO A 203 -5.14 11.33 -21.75
C PRO A 203 -6.46 11.87 -21.20
N LEU A 204 -6.37 12.76 -20.22
CA LEU A 204 -7.52 13.47 -19.69
C LEU A 204 -8.29 14.11 -20.87
N PRO A 205 -9.63 13.95 -20.93
CA PRO A 205 -10.43 14.64 -21.92
C PRO A 205 -10.14 16.14 -21.88
N LYS A 206 -9.83 16.74 -23.04
CA LYS A 206 -9.59 18.19 -23.14
C LYS A 206 -10.82 19.01 -22.76
N GLU A 207 -11.99 18.41 -22.90
CA GLU A 207 -13.26 18.99 -22.49
C GLU A 207 -13.59 18.50 -21.08
N ARG A 208 -13.82 19.43 -20.14
CA ARG A 208 -14.43 19.09 -18.85
C ARG A 208 -15.75 18.38 -19.14
N PHE A 209 -15.97 17.21 -18.55
CA PHE A 209 -17.15 16.37 -18.81
C PHE A 209 -18.42 17.23 -18.85
N PRO A 210 -19.11 17.33 -20.00
CA PRO A 210 -20.35 18.09 -20.09
C PRO A 210 -21.39 17.41 -19.20
N GLY A 211 -21.66 18.00 -18.03
CA GLY A 211 -22.63 17.49 -17.06
C GLY A 211 -22.14 17.39 -15.60
N PHE A 212 -20.85 17.56 -15.32
CA PHE A 212 -20.35 17.70 -13.95
C PHE A 212 -20.21 19.19 -13.62
N MET A 213 -20.97 19.68 -12.64
CA MET A 213 -20.86 21.07 -12.18
C MET A 213 -19.44 21.35 -11.69
N ASN A 214 -18.86 22.47 -12.15
CA ASN A 214 -17.65 23.03 -11.57
C ASN A 214 -17.94 23.46 -10.12
N PHE A 215 -17.30 22.82 -9.13
CA PHE A 215 -17.36 23.29 -7.73
C PHE A 215 -16.66 24.65 -7.52
N GLU A 216 -15.80 25.06 -8.45
CA GLU A 216 -15.09 26.35 -8.43
C GLU A 216 -15.99 27.56 -8.76
N GLU A 217 -17.20 27.34 -9.30
CA GLU A 217 -18.16 28.41 -9.63
C GLU A 217 -19.24 28.59 -8.55
N MET A 218 -18.97 28.17 -7.30
CA MET A 218 -19.80 28.58 -6.15
C MET A 218 -19.35 29.95 -5.65
N ASP A 219 -19.38 30.94 -6.55
CA ASP A 219 -19.21 32.34 -6.20
C ASP A 219 -20.45 32.82 -5.43
N THR A 220 -20.19 33.53 -4.33
CA THR A 220 -21.15 33.87 -3.27
C THR A 220 -22.04 35.06 -3.63
N THR A 221 -22.30 35.30 -4.91
CA THR A 221 -23.04 36.47 -5.38
C THR A 221 -24.16 36.12 -6.39
N ASN A 222 -25.28 35.66 -5.84
CA ASN A 222 -26.62 36.16 -6.21
C ASN A 222 -27.05 36.10 -7.71
N LYS A 223 -27.72 35.01 -8.14
CA LYS A 223 -29.14 35.06 -8.63
C LYS A 223 -29.68 33.71 -9.11
N LYS A 224 -30.95 33.51 -8.79
CA LYS A 224 -31.83 32.36 -9.05
C LYS A 224 -32.04 32.05 -10.54
N SER A 225 -31.91 30.77 -10.92
CA SER A 225 -32.81 30.11 -11.87
C SER A 225 -32.70 28.57 -11.86
N GLY A 226 -32.64 27.96 -10.68
CA GLY A 226 -33.07 26.56 -10.56
C GLY A 226 -34.61 26.50 -10.57
N PRO A 227 -35.25 25.46 -11.15
CA PRO A 227 -36.69 25.31 -11.05
C PRO A 227 -37.06 25.35 -9.57
N LYS A 228 -37.96 26.26 -9.19
CA LYS A 228 -38.43 26.41 -7.80
C LYS A 228 -38.84 25.04 -7.32
N LYS A 229 -38.15 24.51 -6.30
CA LYS A 229 -38.56 23.29 -5.62
C LYS A 229 -39.96 23.54 -5.05
N VAL A 230 -40.98 22.99 -5.70
CA VAL A 230 -42.37 23.10 -5.26
C VAL A 230 -42.50 22.34 -3.94
N GLY A 231 -42.96 23.02 -2.90
CA GLY A 231 -43.17 22.42 -1.59
C GLY A 231 -44.21 21.30 -1.66
N ARG A 232 -43.99 20.20 -0.93
CA ARG A 232 -44.85 19.01 -0.94
C ARG A 232 -46.35 19.32 -0.70
N ASN A 233 -46.67 20.38 0.03
CA ASN A 233 -48.03 20.83 0.32
C ASN A 233 -48.52 22.04 -0.53
N GLU A 234 -47.68 22.60 -1.41
CA GLU A 234 -48.03 23.71 -2.31
C GLU A 234 -48.91 23.24 -3.48
N PRO A 235 -49.64 24.15 -4.15
CA PRO A 235 -50.37 23.83 -5.38
C PRO A 235 -49.45 23.20 -6.43
N CYS A 236 -49.92 22.13 -7.06
CA CYS A 236 -49.15 21.39 -8.06
C CYS A 236 -49.03 22.22 -9.35
N PRO A 237 -47.84 22.34 -9.95
CA PRO A 237 -47.61 23.20 -11.12
C PRO A 237 -48.22 22.67 -12.43
N CYS A 238 -48.89 21.52 -12.42
CA CYS A 238 -49.61 20.96 -13.58
C CYS A 238 -51.06 21.48 -13.71
N ASP A 239 -51.42 22.56 -13.00
CA ASP A 239 -52.75 23.18 -12.97
C ASP A 239 -53.93 22.26 -12.58
N SER A 240 -53.63 21.14 -11.93
CA SER A 240 -54.64 20.17 -11.47
C SER A 240 -55.48 20.64 -10.27
N GLY A 241 -55.17 21.82 -9.71
CA GLY A 241 -55.79 22.36 -8.50
C GLY A 241 -55.49 21.59 -7.20
N LYS A 242 -54.65 20.54 -7.25
CA LYS A 242 -54.30 19.68 -6.10
C LYS A 242 -52.96 20.09 -5.49
N LYS A 243 -52.71 19.73 -4.22
CA LYS A 243 -51.38 19.85 -3.59
C LYS A 243 -50.37 18.90 -4.25
N TYR A 244 -49.11 19.30 -4.37
CA TYR A 244 -48.05 18.58 -5.10
C TYR A 244 -47.97 17.08 -4.72
N LYS A 245 -47.96 16.76 -3.42
CA LYS A 245 -47.93 15.36 -2.90
C LYS A 245 -49.11 14.47 -3.29
N LYS A 246 -50.22 15.06 -3.73
CA LYS A 246 -51.42 14.33 -4.14
C LYS A 246 -51.58 14.30 -5.66
N CYS A 247 -50.60 14.80 -6.42
CA CYS A 247 -50.60 14.87 -7.87
C CYS A 247 -49.26 14.42 -8.45
N CYS A 248 -48.41 15.33 -8.93
CA CYS A 248 -47.13 14.99 -9.57
C CYS A 248 -46.03 14.53 -8.58
N GLY A 249 -46.20 14.75 -7.28
CA GLY A 249 -45.27 14.32 -6.23
C GLY A 249 -45.74 13.07 -5.49
N LYS A 250 -46.48 12.18 -6.17
CA LYS A 250 -46.76 10.82 -5.69
C LYS A 250 -45.56 9.92 -5.89
#